data_AF-A0A844XIR2-F1
#
_entry.id   AF-A0A844XIR2-F1
#
_cell.length_a   1.000
_cell.length_b   1.000
_cell.length_c   1.000
_cell.angle_alpha   90.00
_cell.angle_beta   90.00
_cell.angle_gamma   90.00
#
_symmetry.space_group_name_H-M   'P 1'
#
loop_
_entity.id
_entity.type
_entity.pdbx_description
1 polymer ?
#
loop_
_entity_poly.entity_id
_entity_poly.type
_entity_poly.pdbx_seq_one_letter_code
_entity_poly.pdbx_strand_id
1 'polypeptide(L)'
;MIRITSLAALSFLALAACGDADTPTTGSEAVETAETPTQASASAQDATTDQQTASEPAPAPADAETTARSDGQREVRCHITNDRGLDFDQQCLFRAQSNGSFALSKADEAPLFENITMVNVSKTGTNSAEVRGLTTDGINSRWGEATRSTDDPACWTGADFEVCAY
;
A
#
# COMPACT_ATOMS: atom_id res chain seq x y z
N MET A 1 45.66 18.39 -7.93
CA MET A 1 45.29 19.49 -8.86
C MET A 1 45.04 18.87 -10.22
N ILE A 2 43.83 18.99 -10.75
CA ILE A 2 43.50 19.17 -12.19
C ILE A 2 42.01 19.52 -12.19
N ARG A 3 41.71 20.75 -12.59
CA ARG A 3 40.36 21.22 -12.92
C ARG A 3 40.14 20.96 -14.39
N ILE A 4 39.01 20.37 -14.77
CA ILE A 4 38.52 20.44 -16.15
C ILE A 4 37.11 21.03 -16.09
N THR A 5 37.08 22.31 -16.40
CA THR A 5 35.91 23.11 -16.74
C THR A 5 35.75 23.02 -18.24
N SER A 6 34.53 22.83 -18.77
CA SER A 6 34.04 23.11 -20.15
C SER A 6 32.98 22.07 -20.54
N LEU A 7 31.93 22.34 -21.32
CA LEU A 7 31.37 23.55 -21.93
C LEU A 7 29.91 23.20 -22.28
N ALA A 8 29.05 24.22 -22.38
CA ALA A 8 27.66 24.12 -22.82
C ALA A 8 27.51 23.80 -24.33
N ALA A 9 26.36 23.20 -24.70
CA ALA A 9 25.66 23.41 -25.98
C ALA A 9 24.21 22.86 -25.84
N LEU A 10 23.17 23.69 -25.72
CA LEU A 10 22.34 24.28 -26.79
C LEU A 10 21.53 23.28 -27.65
N SER A 11 20.24 23.19 -27.29
CA SER A 11 19.03 23.36 -28.12
C SER A 11 18.89 22.71 -29.50
N PHE A 12 17.85 21.87 -29.66
CA PHE A 12 16.94 21.79 -30.82
C PHE A 12 15.54 21.44 -30.28
N LEU A 13 14.54 22.33 -30.33
CA LEU A 13 13.56 22.60 -31.41
C LEU A 13 12.47 21.52 -31.59
N ALA A 14 11.23 22.02 -31.55
CA ALA A 14 9.93 21.39 -31.39
C ALA A 14 9.40 20.62 -32.62
N LEU A 15 8.42 19.74 -32.39
CA LEU A 15 7.29 19.55 -33.31
C LEU A 15 6.01 19.20 -32.54
N ALA A 16 4.97 19.96 -32.86
CA ALA A 16 3.59 19.79 -32.42
C ALA A 16 2.94 18.58 -33.11
N ALA A 17 2.05 17.89 -32.40
CA ALA A 17 1.02 17.06 -32.99
C ALA A 17 -0.33 17.43 -32.35
N CYS A 18 -1.03 18.38 -32.97
CA CYS A 18 -2.46 18.56 -32.78
C CYS A 18 -3.18 17.50 -33.61
N GLY A 19 -4.07 16.75 -32.97
CA GLY A 19 -5.03 15.86 -33.62
C GLY A 19 -6.40 16.10 -33.00
N ASP A 20 -7.15 17.03 -33.59
CA ASP A 20 -8.58 17.25 -33.38
C ASP A 20 -9.40 16.23 -34.17
N ALA A 21 -10.48 15.70 -33.58
CA ALA A 21 -11.86 15.80 -34.10
C ALA A 21 -12.80 14.71 -33.53
N ASP A 22 -13.84 15.22 -32.88
CA ASP A 22 -15.20 14.71 -32.60
C ASP A 22 -15.69 13.36 -33.14
N THR A 23 -16.40 12.63 -32.26
CA THR A 23 -17.83 12.36 -32.52
C THR A 23 -18.59 12.08 -31.21
N PRO A 24 -19.71 12.78 -30.97
CA PRO A 24 -20.67 12.43 -29.92
C PRO A 24 -21.66 11.39 -30.46
N THR A 25 -21.81 10.26 -29.76
CA THR A 25 -22.95 9.36 -29.97
C THR A 25 -23.90 9.50 -28.79
N THR A 26 -24.91 10.32 -29.01
CA THR A 26 -26.19 10.28 -28.30
C THR A 26 -26.95 9.04 -28.75
N GLY A 27 -27.40 8.23 -27.79
CA GLY A 27 -28.27 7.08 -28.01
C GLY A 27 -29.04 6.70 -26.75
N SER A 28 -30.21 7.32 -26.60
CA SER A 28 -31.48 6.82 -26.05
C SER A 28 -31.54 5.77 -24.94
N GLU A 29 -32.21 6.21 -23.86
CA GLU A 29 -33.45 5.62 -23.31
C GLU A 29 -33.40 4.25 -22.59
N ALA A 30 -33.43 4.36 -21.25
CA ALA A 30 -34.48 3.87 -20.35
C ALA A 30 -35.10 2.48 -20.56
N VAL A 31 -34.84 1.56 -19.60
CA VAL A 31 -35.78 0.54 -19.07
C VAL A 31 -35.32 0.24 -17.62
N GLU A 32 -35.84 0.93 -16.60
CA GLU A 32 -36.91 0.47 -15.69
C GLU A 32 -37.09 -1.06 -15.64
N THR A 33 -36.76 -1.74 -14.52
CA THR A 33 -37.64 -2.75 -13.89
C THR A 33 -36.97 -3.36 -12.64
N ALA A 34 -37.66 -3.12 -11.52
CA ALA A 34 -37.85 -3.97 -10.35
C ALA A 34 -36.65 -4.44 -9.51
N GLU A 35 -36.53 -3.76 -8.39
CA GLU A 35 -36.22 -4.33 -7.08
C GLU A 35 -37.09 -5.58 -6.79
N THR A 36 -36.48 -6.61 -6.20
CA THR A 36 -36.94 -7.35 -5.01
C THR A 36 -36.24 -8.73 -4.98
N PRO A 37 -35.51 -9.04 -3.91
CA PRO A 37 -35.81 -10.28 -3.23
C PRO A 37 -36.13 -10.04 -1.76
N THR A 38 -37.39 -10.33 -1.44
CA THR A 38 -37.90 -10.75 -0.15
C THR A 38 -36.97 -11.76 0.51
N GLN A 39 -36.43 -11.42 1.67
CA GLN A 39 -36.19 -12.39 2.73
C GLN A 39 -36.61 -11.80 4.06
N ALA A 40 -37.84 -12.12 4.46
CA ALA A 40 -38.26 -12.16 5.85
C ALA A 40 -38.26 -13.62 6.28
N SER A 41 -37.50 -13.97 7.32
CA SER A 41 -38.05 -14.57 8.54
C SER A 41 -36.95 -15.05 9.48
N ALA A 42 -36.92 -14.37 10.62
CA ALA A 42 -36.65 -14.82 11.97
C ALA A 42 -36.11 -16.25 12.20
N SER A 43 -35.08 -16.32 13.06
CA SER A 43 -35.05 -17.28 14.15
C SER A 43 -34.30 -16.66 15.34
N ALA A 44 -35.04 -16.46 16.43
CA ALA A 44 -34.53 -16.08 17.74
C ALA A 44 -34.21 -17.35 18.53
N GLN A 45 -33.04 -17.41 19.18
CA GLN A 45 -32.71 -18.20 20.39
C GLN A 45 -31.54 -17.44 21.05
N ASP A 46 -31.74 -16.66 22.12
CA ASP A 46 -31.99 -17.03 23.52
C ASP A 46 -30.80 -17.74 24.19
N ALA A 47 -30.35 -17.11 25.28
CA ALA A 47 -29.45 -17.56 26.36
C ALA A 47 -28.08 -18.14 25.95
N THR A 48 -26.96 -17.66 26.48
CA THR A 48 -26.63 -17.89 27.89
C THR A 48 -25.53 -16.93 28.34
N THR A 49 -25.88 -16.14 29.35
CA THR A 49 -24.95 -15.53 30.28
C THR A 49 -24.22 -16.63 31.04
N ASP A 50 -22.92 -16.75 30.87
CA ASP A 50 -22.06 -17.29 31.92
C ASP A 50 -20.85 -16.39 32.11
N GLN A 51 -20.80 -15.83 33.32
CA GLN A 51 -19.67 -15.15 33.88
C GLN A 51 -18.56 -16.18 34.07
N GLN A 52 -17.38 -15.92 33.50
CA GLN A 52 -16.15 -16.51 34.02
C GLN A 52 -15.23 -15.40 34.51
N THR A 53 -15.55 -14.95 35.72
CA THR A 53 -14.59 -14.34 36.65
C THR A 53 -13.73 -15.46 37.22
N ALA A 54 -12.45 -15.51 36.87
CA ALA A 54 -11.41 -16.02 37.77
C ALA A 54 -10.02 -15.64 37.28
N SER A 55 -9.35 -14.86 38.12
CA SER A 55 -7.91 -14.91 38.39
C SER A 55 -6.99 -14.24 37.38
N GLU A 56 -6.87 -12.94 37.59
CA GLU A 56 -5.66 -12.14 37.40
C GLU A 56 -4.43 -12.86 38.01
N PRO A 57 -3.42 -13.23 37.19
CA PRO A 57 -2.07 -13.45 37.68
C PRO A 57 -1.35 -12.10 37.69
N ALA A 58 -0.80 -11.74 38.85
CA ALA A 58 0.04 -10.56 39.02
C ALA A 58 1.19 -10.52 37.97
N PRO A 59 1.41 -9.39 37.27
CA PRO A 59 2.64 -9.25 36.48
C PRO A 59 3.83 -8.93 37.41
N ALA A 60 4.74 -9.90 37.49
CA ALA A 60 6.12 -9.71 37.93
C ALA A 60 6.91 -8.86 36.90
N PRO A 61 8.11 -8.36 37.23
CA PRO A 61 8.53 -6.98 36.97
C PRO A 61 8.97 -6.69 35.52
N ALA A 62 8.96 -5.39 35.22
CA ALA A 62 9.63 -4.74 34.11
C ALA A 62 11.08 -5.23 33.97
N ASP A 63 11.39 -5.82 32.81
CA ASP A 63 12.64 -5.68 32.05
C ASP A 63 12.66 -6.75 30.93
N ALA A 64 12.10 -6.39 29.77
CA ALA A 64 12.49 -6.83 28.42
C ALA A 64 11.35 -6.51 27.46
N GLU A 65 11.38 -5.30 26.91
CA GLU A 65 10.61 -4.89 25.76
C GLU A 65 11.02 -5.74 24.55
N THR A 66 10.41 -6.90 24.41
CA THR A 66 10.36 -7.68 23.18
C THR A 66 8.97 -8.25 23.11
N THR A 67 8.03 -7.37 22.79
CA THR A 67 6.69 -7.75 22.37
C THR A 67 6.85 -8.71 21.20
N ALA A 68 6.40 -9.95 21.40
CA ALA A 68 6.58 -11.05 20.47
C ALA A 68 6.04 -10.68 19.08
N ARG A 69 6.96 -10.33 18.16
CA ARG A 69 6.64 -10.17 16.73
C ARG A 69 6.12 -11.52 16.24
N SER A 70 4.88 -11.56 15.78
CA SER A 70 4.25 -12.78 15.24
C SER A 70 5.00 -13.28 14.00
N ASP A 71 4.77 -14.54 13.62
CA ASP A 71 5.45 -15.19 12.49
C ASP A 71 5.45 -14.31 11.23
N GLY A 72 6.64 -14.02 10.71
CA GLY A 72 6.85 -13.25 9.48
C GLY A 72 7.00 -11.73 9.65
N GLN A 73 6.93 -11.20 10.88
CA GLN A 73 7.20 -9.79 11.17
C GLN A 73 8.66 -9.54 11.53
N ARG A 74 9.27 -8.50 10.94
CA ARG A 74 10.61 -8.02 11.31
C ARG A 74 10.75 -6.54 10.98
N GLU A 75 11.69 -5.87 11.61
CA GLU A 75 12.04 -4.50 11.22
C GLU A 75 12.98 -4.51 10.02
N VAL A 76 12.71 -3.62 9.06
CA VAL A 76 13.50 -3.42 7.83
C VAL A 76 13.70 -1.94 7.61
N ARG A 77 14.76 -1.56 6.89
CA ARG A 77 14.81 -0.20 6.32
C ARG A 77 13.88 -0.20 5.12
N CYS A 78 13.03 0.80 5.01
CA CYS A 78 12.14 0.97 3.87
C CYS A 78 12.38 2.34 3.23
N HIS A 79 12.37 2.37 1.91
CA HIS A 79 12.46 3.59 1.12
C HIS A 79 11.27 3.66 0.18
N ILE A 80 10.50 4.75 0.26
CA ILE A 80 9.27 4.94 -0.51
C ILE A 80 9.30 6.34 -1.12
N THR A 81 9.17 6.42 -2.44
CA THR A 81 9.16 7.67 -3.17
C THR A 81 7.94 7.80 -4.08
N ASN A 82 7.61 9.02 -4.47
CA ASN A 82 6.67 9.28 -5.56
C ASN A 82 7.01 10.57 -6.34
N ASP A 83 6.31 10.78 -7.44
CA ASP A 83 6.44 11.96 -8.32
C ASP A 83 5.96 13.28 -7.69
N ARG A 84 5.24 13.21 -6.56
CA ARG A 84 4.78 14.36 -5.75
C ARG A 84 5.81 14.85 -4.74
N GLY A 85 7.03 14.32 -4.77
CA GLY A 85 8.13 14.72 -3.90
C GLY A 85 8.16 14.03 -2.54
N LEU A 86 7.45 12.90 -2.39
CA LEU A 86 7.65 12.02 -1.24
C LEU A 86 9.03 11.38 -1.32
N ASP A 87 9.77 11.43 -0.21
CA ASP A 87 11.03 10.71 -0.01
C ASP A 87 11.07 10.19 1.43
N PHE A 88 10.46 9.02 1.66
CA PHE A 88 10.36 8.40 2.97
C PHE A 88 11.41 7.31 3.10
N ASP A 89 12.40 7.48 3.98
CA ASP A 89 13.51 6.55 4.19
C ASP A 89 13.75 6.29 5.68
N GLN A 90 13.01 5.35 6.27
CA GLN A 90 13.01 5.10 7.72
C GLN A 90 12.90 3.60 8.04
N GLN A 91 12.79 3.24 9.33
CA GLN A 91 12.51 1.87 9.74
C GLN A 91 11.01 1.56 9.57
N CYS A 92 10.70 0.44 8.93
CA CYS A 92 9.36 -0.12 8.83
C CYS A 92 9.27 -1.46 9.56
N LEU A 93 8.07 -1.78 10.06
CA LEU A 93 7.66 -3.14 10.35
C LEU A 93 7.27 -3.81 9.02
N PHE A 94 8.10 -4.75 8.58
CA PHE A 94 7.79 -5.65 7.48
C PHE A 94 6.95 -6.81 7.97
N ARG A 95 5.89 -7.15 7.25
CA ARG A 95 5.11 -8.37 7.48
C ARG A 95 5.03 -9.19 6.21
N ALA A 96 5.65 -10.37 6.24
CA ALA A 96 5.55 -11.33 5.16
C ALA A 96 4.10 -11.77 4.94
N GLN A 97 3.70 -11.94 3.69
CA GLN A 97 2.42 -12.50 3.28
C GLN A 97 2.66 -13.68 2.32
N SER A 98 1.60 -14.35 1.89
CA SER A 98 1.68 -15.48 0.96
C SER A 98 2.32 -15.07 -0.38
N ASN A 99 2.91 -16.04 -1.07
CA ASN A 99 3.52 -15.88 -2.41
C ASN A 99 4.66 -14.85 -2.50
N GLY A 100 5.23 -14.45 -1.36
CA GLY A 100 6.28 -13.43 -1.26
C GLY A 100 5.75 -12.00 -1.35
N SER A 101 4.43 -11.80 -1.26
CA SER A 101 3.83 -10.50 -1.00
C SER A 101 4.20 -10.02 0.40
N PHE A 102 4.05 -8.74 0.68
CA PHE A 102 4.34 -8.18 1.99
C PHE A 102 3.61 -6.87 2.26
N ALA A 103 3.60 -6.48 3.53
CA ALA A 103 3.17 -5.16 3.96
C ALA A 103 4.27 -4.44 4.73
N LEU A 104 4.27 -3.11 4.62
CA LEU A 104 5.10 -2.19 5.38
C LEU A 104 4.18 -1.28 6.19
N SER A 105 4.50 -1.08 7.46
CA SER A 105 3.88 -0.10 8.35
C SER A 105 4.92 0.43 9.34
N LYS A 106 4.56 1.41 10.18
CA LYS A 106 5.34 1.66 11.38
C LYS A 106 5.01 0.65 12.48
N ALA A 107 5.92 0.46 13.43
CA ALA A 107 5.73 -0.44 14.57
C ALA A 107 4.75 0.14 15.60
N ASP A 108 4.63 1.47 15.68
CA ASP A 108 3.72 2.20 16.57
C ASP A 108 2.35 2.51 15.91
N GLU A 109 2.08 1.90 14.75
CA GLU A 109 0.86 2.10 13.95
C GLU A 109 0.62 3.54 13.46
N ALA A 110 1.58 4.45 13.65
CA ALA A 110 1.50 5.79 13.10
C ALA A 110 1.57 5.77 11.56
N PRO A 111 1.06 6.81 10.88
CA PRO A 111 1.21 6.93 9.43
C PRO A 111 2.68 6.86 9.00
N LEU A 112 2.97 6.11 7.94
CA LEU A 112 4.27 6.09 7.28
C LEU A 112 4.60 7.53 6.82
N PHE A 113 3.72 8.08 5.99
CA PHE A 113 3.75 9.43 5.45
C PHE A 113 2.33 9.88 5.10
N GLU A 114 2.09 11.19 5.08
CA GLU A 114 0.77 11.79 4.85
C GLU A 114 -0.31 11.08 5.70
N ASN A 115 -1.36 10.55 5.05
CA ASN A 115 -2.42 9.76 5.67
C ASN A 115 -2.29 8.26 5.40
N ILE A 116 -1.15 7.75 4.93
CA ILE A 116 -0.94 6.33 4.62
C ILE A 116 -0.36 5.60 5.85
N THR A 117 -1.08 4.61 6.37
CA THR A 117 -0.66 3.81 7.54
C THR A 117 0.04 2.51 7.15
N MET A 118 -0.27 1.99 5.97
CA MET A 118 0.30 0.74 5.48
C MET A 118 0.45 0.77 3.97
N VAL A 119 1.53 0.19 3.47
CA VAL A 119 1.72 -0.12 2.05
C VAL A 119 1.73 -1.63 1.89
N ASN A 120 0.94 -2.17 0.97
CA ASN A 120 0.91 -3.59 0.63
C ASN A 120 1.44 -3.77 -0.80
N VAL A 121 2.41 -4.66 -0.95
CA VAL A 121 2.95 -5.12 -2.22
C VAL A 121 2.45 -6.55 -2.44
N SER A 122 1.46 -6.69 -3.31
CA SER A 122 0.83 -7.96 -3.64
C SER A 122 1.38 -8.52 -4.94
N LYS A 123 2.26 -9.52 -4.87
CA LYS A 123 2.86 -10.14 -6.06
C LYS A 123 1.78 -10.80 -6.92
N THR A 124 1.79 -10.43 -8.20
CA THR A 124 0.92 -11.01 -9.25
C THR A 124 1.69 -11.97 -10.17
N GLY A 125 3.02 -11.95 -10.10
CA GLY A 125 3.91 -12.83 -10.86
C GLY A 125 5.33 -12.84 -10.27
N THR A 126 6.29 -13.39 -11.02
CA THR A 126 7.69 -13.47 -10.57
C THR A 126 8.29 -12.07 -10.34
N ASN A 127 8.03 -11.15 -11.27
CA ASN A 127 8.57 -9.79 -11.27
C ASN A 127 7.48 -8.71 -11.33
N SER A 128 6.21 -9.08 -11.13
CA SER A 128 5.07 -8.14 -11.17
C SER A 128 4.31 -8.17 -9.85
N ALA A 129 3.82 -7.01 -9.43
CA ALA A 129 2.99 -6.82 -8.25
C ALA A 129 1.96 -5.72 -8.46
N GLU A 130 0.94 -5.70 -7.62
CA GLU A 130 0.01 -4.59 -7.42
C GLU A 130 0.33 -3.94 -6.08
N VAL A 131 0.47 -2.61 -6.04
CA VAL A 131 0.78 -1.84 -4.84
C VAL A 131 -0.43 -1.02 -4.40
N ARG A 132 -0.73 -1.09 -3.10
CA ARG A 132 -1.87 -0.41 -2.48
C ARG A 132 -1.47 0.21 -1.15
N GLY A 133 -1.99 1.41 -0.89
CA GLY A 133 -1.93 2.05 0.42
C GLY A 133 -3.21 1.82 1.22
N LEU A 134 -3.10 1.74 2.54
CA LEU A 134 -4.22 1.90 3.46
C LEU A 134 -4.13 3.29 4.09
N THR A 135 -5.23 4.05 4.04
CA THR A 135 -5.27 5.37 4.69
C THR A 135 -5.60 5.26 6.18
N THR A 136 -5.41 6.35 6.92
CA THR A 136 -5.88 6.52 8.30
C THR A 136 -7.38 6.31 8.46
N ASP A 137 -8.16 6.55 7.40
CA ASP A 137 -9.61 6.35 7.38
C ASP A 137 -10.01 4.91 7.02
N GLY A 138 -9.02 4.01 6.89
CA GLY A 138 -9.25 2.62 6.48
C GLY A 138 -9.60 2.44 5.00
N ILE A 139 -9.40 3.47 4.18
CA ILE A 139 -9.69 3.42 2.73
C ILE A 139 -8.50 2.82 1.99
N ASN A 140 -8.77 1.89 1.07
CA ASN A 140 -7.74 1.32 0.22
C ASN A 140 -7.46 2.24 -0.98
N SER A 141 -6.26 2.81 -1.02
CA SER A 141 -5.75 3.58 -2.15
C SER A 141 -5.01 2.67 -3.11
N ARG A 142 -5.46 2.61 -4.37
CA ARG A 142 -4.75 1.86 -5.42
C ARG A 142 -3.68 2.76 -6.02
N TRP A 143 -2.42 2.33 -5.91
CA TRP A 143 -1.31 3.03 -6.54
C TRP A 143 -1.06 2.48 -7.93
N GLY A 144 -1.11 1.15 -8.07
CA GLY A 144 -1.12 0.46 -9.35
C GLY A 144 -0.08 -0.64 -9.44
N GLU A 145 0.21 -1.04 -10.67
CA GLU A 145 1.17 -2.10 -10.96
C GLU A 145 2.61 -1.64 -10.69
N ALA A 146 3.43 -2.57 -10.21
CA ALA A 146 4.86 -2.37 -10.01
C ALA A 146 5.66 -3.56 -10.54
N THR A 147 6.83 -3.26 -11.08
CA THR A 147 7.81 -4.25 -11.53
C THR A 147 8.95 -4.33 -10.53
N ARG A 148 9.39 -5.54 -10.23
CA ARG A 148 10.57 -5.73 -9.38
C ARG A 148 11.82 -5.23 -10.10
N SER A 149 12.60 -4.38 -9.45
CA SER A 149 13.85 -3.88 -10.03
C SER A 149 14.87 -5.00 -10.22
N THR A 150 15.59 -4.96 -11.33
CA THR A 150 16.70 -5.89 -11.64
C THR A 150 18.01 -5.48 -11.00
N ASP A 151 18.17 -4.19 -10.73
CA ASP A 151 19.38 -3.61 -10.13
C ASP A 151 19.32 -3.70 -8.61
N ASP A 152 18.13 -3.51 -8.04
CA ASP A 152 17.86 -3.69 -6.61
C ASP A 152 16.61 -4.55 -6.38
N PRO A 153 16.77 -5.86 -6.10
CA PRO A 153 15.64 -6.76 -5.88
C PRO A 153 14.81 -6.47 -4.62
N ALA A 154 15.22 -5.54 -3.75
CA ALA A 154 14.41 -5.06 -2.64
C ALA A 154 13.32 -4.08 -3.10
N CYS A 155 13.47 -3.49 -4.28
CA CYS A 155 12.64 -2.42 -4.80
C CYS A 155 11.59 -2.90 -5.82
N TRP A 156 10.42 -2.27 -5.75
CA TRP A 156 9.30 -2.39 -6.66
C TRP A 156 8.98 -1.02 -7.22
N THR A 157 9.12 -0.87 -8.53
CA THR A 157 8.99 0.42 -9.22
C THR A 157 7.67 0.44 -10.00
N GLY A 158 6.82 1.42 -9.69
CA GLY A 158 5.59 1.73 -10.41
C GLY A 158 5.79 2.84 -11.44
N ALA A 159 4.69 3.38 -11.98
CA ALA A 159 4.74 4.46 -12.96
C ALA A 159 5.22 5.80 -12.34
N ASP A 160 4.82 6.05 -11.11
CA ASP A 160 4.96 7.31 -10.39
C ASP A 160 5.43 7.12 -8.93
N PHE A 161 5.83 5.90 -8.55
CA PHE A 161 6.29 5.57 -7.20
C PHE A 161 7.36 4.48 -7.21
N GLU A 162 8.08 4.36 -6.09
CA GLU A 162 8.96 3.22 -5.79
C GLU A 162 8.80 2.79 -4.34
N VAL A 163 8.87 1.49 -4.07
CA VAL A 163 8.80 0.89 -2.73
C VAL A 163 9.93 -0.12 -2.56
N CYS A 164 10.86 0.15 -1.64
CA CYS A 164 11.96 -0.73 -1.29
C CYS A 164 11.84 -1.22 0.15
N ALA A 165 12.23 -2.48 0.39
CA ALA A 165 12.29 -3.09 1.73
C ALA A 165 13.58 -3.91 1.89
N TYR A 166 14.55 -3.37 2.65
CA TYR A 166 15.92 -3.88 2.83
C TYR A 166 16.08 -4.79 4.05
#